data_AF-A0A927UKH7-F1
#
_entry.id   AF-A0A927UKH7-F1
#
_cell.length_a   1.000
_cell.length_b   1.000
_cell.length_c   1.000
_cell.angle_alpha   90.00
_cell.angle_beta   90.00
_cell.angle_gamma   90.00
#
_symmetry.space_group_name_H-M   'P 1'
#
loop_
_entity.id
_entity.type
_entity.pdbx_description
1 polymer ?
#
loop_
_entity_poly.entity_id
_entity_poly.type
_entity_poly.pdbx_seq_one_letter_code
_entity_poly.pdbx_strand_id
1 'polypeptide(L)'
;MTKIWFDMDGTIADLYAVDGWLEMLRAHNAKPYEKAQPMLNMSALARQLNAIQRKGIQICIISWMSKESNDLYDMQVERAKRAWLAQHLPSVEWDDIKIVPYGTPKYRVCGNGILFDDEERNRDDWNKFAGTAFEPCHISEVLSLLNH
;
A
#
# COMPACT_ATOMS: atom_id res chain seq x y z
N MET A 1 16.50 10.69 -6.14
CA MET A 1 15.06 11.02 -6.22
C MET A 1 14.37 10.35 -5.04
N THR A 2 13.58 11.08 -4.28
CA THR A 2 12.92 10.55 -3.06
C THR A 2 11.66 9.77 -3.47
N LYS A 3 11.44 8.60 -2.86
CA LYS A 3 10.23 7.78 -3.07
C LYS A 3 9.40 7.71 -1.80
N ILE A 4 8.09 7.65 -1.96
CA ILE A 4 7.13 7.34 -0.90
C ILE A 4 6.41 6.06 -1.29
N TRP A 5 6.49 5.08 -0.42
CA TRP A 5 5.90 3.76 -0.59
C TRP A 5 4.72 3.59 0.37
N PHE A 6 3.61 3.09 -0.16
CA PHE A 6 2.44 2.72 0.64
C PHE A 6 2.24 1.22 0.55
N ASP A 7 2.14 0.58 1.70
CA ASP A 7 1.41 -0.67 1.80
C ASP A 7 -0.09 -0.46 1.53
N MET A 8 -0.79 -1.56 1.25
CA MET A 8 -2.24 -1.55 1.01
C MET A 8 -3.04 -2.03 2.22
N ASP A 9 -2.91 -3.30 2.57
CA ASP A 9 -3.86 -4.00 3.45
C ASP A 9 -3.60 -3.66 4.91
N GLY A 10 -4.50 -2.91 5.54
CA GLY A 10 -4.29 -2.35 6.89
C GLY A 10 -3.59 -0.99 6.87
N THR A 11 -3.23 -0.47 5.69
CA THR A 11 -2.56 0.82 5.53
C THR A 11 -3.43 1.87 4.84
N ILE A 12 -3.79 1.67 3.56
CA ILE A 12 -4.73 2.55 2.84
C ILE A 12 -6.08 1.88 2.59
N ALA A 13 -6.12 0.54 2.63
CA ALA A 13 -7.30 -0.29 2.47
C ALA A 13 -7.57 -1.09 3.75
N ASP A 14 -8.76 -0.95 4.32
CA ASP A 14 -9.17 -1.57 5.58
C ASP A 14 -9.62 -3.03 5.35
N LEU A 15 -8.67 -3.86 4.92
CA LEU A 15 -8.90 -5.28 4.63
C LEU A 15 -9.42 -6.02 5.86
N TYR A 16 -8.84 -5.72 7.03
CA TYR A 16 -9.09 -6.45 8.26
C TYR A 16 -10.46 -6.12 8.89
N ALA A 17 -11.12 -5.04 8.47
CA ALA A 17 -12.50 -4.74 8.82
C ALA A 17 -13.54 -5.44 7.93
N VAL A 18 -13.14 -6.14 6.87
CA VAL A 18 -14.10 -6.90 6.04
C VAL A 18 -14.54 -8.15 6.78
N ASP A 19 -15.84 -8.28 7.04
CA ASP A 19 -16.42 -9.45 7.73
C ASP A 19 -16.00 -10.76 7.05
N GLY A 20 -15.41 -11.66 7.84
CA GLY A 20 -14.95 -12.97 7.35
C GLY A 20 -13.74 -12.92 6.42
N TRP A 21 -12.97 -11.82 6.40
CA TRP A 21 -11.80 -11.66 5.52
C TRP A 21 -10.85 -12.87 5.59
N LEU A 22 -10.49 -13.33 6.79
CA LEU A 22 -9.50 -14.39 6.97
C LEU A 22 -9.99 -15.74 6.41
N GLU A 23 -11.26 -16.06 6.62
CA GLU A 23 -11.88 -17.27 6.07
C GLU A 23 -11.92 -17.21 4.54
N MET A 24 -12.24 -16.04 3.97
CA MET A 24 -12.20 -15.84 2.52
C MET A 24 -10.79 -16.00 1.95
N LEU A 25 -9.76 -15.43 2.61
CA LEU A 25 -8.38 -15.59 2.13
C LEU A 25 -7.95 -17.06 2.13
N ARG A 26 -8.26 -17.81 3.19
CA ARG A 26 -8.00 -19.26 3.29
C ARG A 26 -8.76 -20.09 2.26
N ALA A 27 -9.91 -19.59 1.81
CA ALA A 27 -10.69 -20.20 0.74
C ALA A 27 -10.28 -19.70 -0.67
N HIS A 28 -9.16 -18.98 -0.81
CA HIS A 28 -8.69 -18.38 -2.07
C HIS A 28 -9.73 -17.45 -2.72
N ASN A 29 -10.48 -16.71 -1.91
CA ASN A 29 -11.49 -15.76 -2.35
C ASN A 29 -10.95 -14.33 -2.21
N ALA A 30 -10.76 -13.65 -3.35
CA ALA A 30 -10.15 -12.32 -3.42
C ALA A 30 -11.10 -11.17 -3.05
N LYS A 31 -12.39 -11.44 -2.79
CA LYS A 31 -13.40 -10.43 -2.45
C LYS A 31 -13.01 -9.47 -1.31
N PRO A 32 -12.27 -9.89 -0.26
CA PRO A 32 -11.85 -8.94 0.77
C PRO A 32 -11.05 -7.77 0.21
N TYR A 33 -10.14 -8.00 -0.73
CA TYR A 33 -9.33 -6.96 -1.36
C TYR A 33 -10.17 -5.98 -2.21
N GLU A 34 -11.29 -6.44 -2.76
CA GLU A 34 -12.22 -5.61 -3.53
C GLU A 34 -13.14 -4.77 -2.62
N LYS A 35 -13.53 -5.33 -1.47
CA LYS A 35 -14.52 -4.73 -0.56
C LYS A 35 -13.93 -3.81 0.50
N ALA A 36 -12.63 -3.95 0.79
CA ALA A 36 -11.93 -3.16 1.78
C ALA A 36 -12.26 -1.68 1.61
N GLN A 37 -12.71 -1.03 2.69
CA GLN A 37 -13.00 0.40 2.64
C GLN A 37 -11.71 1.21 2.76
N PRO A 38 -11.66 2.42 2.19
CA PRO A 38 -10.51 3.29 2.40
C PRO A 38 -10.31 3.65 3.87
N MET A 39 -9.06 3.61 4.36
CA MET A 39 -8.72 4.01 5.74
C MET A 39 -8.57 5.53 5.91
N LEU A 40 -8.52 6.27 4.80
CA LEU A 40 -8.39 7.72 4.78
C LEU A 40 -9.40 8.33 3.81
N ASN A 41 -9.55 9.66 3.88
CA ASN A 41 -10.25 10.40 2.84
C ASN A 41 -9.42 10.37 1.54
N MET A 42 -9.81 9.51 0.59
CA MET A 42 -9.06 9.29 -0.65
C MET A 42 -8.98 10.53 -1.55
N SER A 43 -9.98 11.41 -1.52
CA SER A 43 -9.92 12.69 -2.26
C SER A 43 -8.88 13.64 -1.68
N ALA A 44 -8.77 13.71 -0.36
CA ALA A 44 -7.73 14.49 0.31
C ALA A 44 -6.33 13.89 0.07
N LEU A 45 -6.21 12.57 0.19
CA LEU A 45 -4.98 11.84 -0.09
C LEU A 45 -4.51 12.08 -1.54
N ALA A 46 -5.39 11.88 -2.53
CA ALA A 46 -5.07 12.11 -3.94
C ALA A 46 -4.54 13.53 -4.21
N ARG A 47 -5.16 14.55 -3.59
CA ARG A 47 -4.67 15.94 -3.70
C ARG A 47 -3.26 16.11 -3.16
N GLN A 48 -2.95 15.53 -1.99
CA GLN A 48 -1.63 15.59 -1.39
C GLN A 48 -0.59 14.84 -2.23
N LEU A 49 -0.91 13.62 -2.68
CA LEU A 49 -0.02 12.80 -3.52
C LEU A 49 0.32 13.53 -4.82
N ASN A 50 -0.69 14.04 -5.53
CA ASN A 50 -0.48 14.77 -6.78
C ASN A 50 0.35 16.05 -6.58
N ALA A 51 0.20 16.74 -5.44
CA ALA A 51 1.02 17.91 -5.13
C ALA A 51 2.47 17.55 -4.84
N ILE A 52 2.70 16.49 -4.08
CA ILE A 52 4.03 15.94 -3.79
C ILE A 52 4.71 15.47 -5.08
N GLN A 53 3.98 14.79 -5.96
CA GLN A 53 4.52 14.28 -7.21
C GLN A 53 4.99 15.39 -8.16
N ARG A 54 4.28 16.53 -8.20
CA ARG A 54 4.72 17.73 -8.94
C ARG A 54 6.03 18.33 -8.42
N LYS A 55 6.42 18.03 -7.19
CA LYS A 55 7.73 18.41 -6.63
C LYS A 55 8.85 17.42 -7.02
N GLY A 56 8.55 16.40 -7.83
CA GLY A 56 9.52 15.39 -8.27
C GLY A 56 9.75 14.26 -7.25
N ILE A 57 8.86 14.09 -6.29
CA ILE A 57 8.87 12.94 -5.36
C ILE A 57 8.03 11.83 -5.98
N GLN A 58 8.56 10.61 -6.04
CA GLN A 58 7.84 9.48 -6.63
C GLN A 58 6.88 8.86 -5.62
N ILE A 59 5.67 8.52 -6.07
CA ILE A 59 4.62 7.89 -5.27
C ILE A 59 4.40 6.45 -5.75
N CYS A 60 4.57 5.50 -4.84
CA CYS A 60 4.67 4.08 -5.17
C CYS A 60 3.81 3.21 -4.24
N ILE A 61 3.38 2.05 -4.75
CA ILE A 61 2.70 1.00 -3.97
C ILE A 61 3.64 -0.19 -3.77
N ILE A 62 3.67 -0.74 -2.56
CA ILE A 62 4.28 -2.04 -2.25
C ILE A 62 3.35 -2.86 -1.39
N SER A 63 2.82 -3.95 -1.94
CA SER A 63 1.93 -4.85 -1.20
C SER A 63 2.30 -6.31 -1.41
N TRP A 64 1.90 -7.16 -0.48
CA TRP A 64 2.07 -8.60 -0.61
C TRP A 64 0.88 -9.25 -1.32
N MET A 65 1.11 -10.37 -1.99
CA MET A 65 0.08 -11.35 -2.32
C MET A 65 -0.45 -11.99 -1.04
N SER A 66 -1.49 -12.81 -1.16
CA SER A 66 -1.98 -13.56 0.00
C SER A 66 -0.93 -14.53 0.52
N LYS A 67 -0.98 -14.82 1.82
CA LYS A 67 -0.16 -15.87 2.43
C LYS A 67 -0.54 -17.25 1.90
N GLU A 68 -1.81 -17.45 1.61
CA GLU A 68 -2.36 -18.67 0.98
C GLU A 68 -2.23 -18.49 -0.52
N SER A 69 -1.06 -18.82 -1.08
CA SER A 69 -0.71 -18.51 -2.47
C SER A 69 -0.97 -19.68 -3.42
N ASN A 70 -1.47 -19.36 -4.60
CA ASN A 70 -1.41 -20.19 -5.79
C ASN A 70 -1.56 -19.28 -7.02
N ASP A 71 -1.07 -19.72 -8.18
CA ASP A 71 -0.97 -18.88 -9.37
C ASP A 71 -2.31 -18.22 -9.77
N LEU A 72 -3.41 -18.97 -9.75
CA LEU A 72 -4.73 -18.45 -10.12
C LEU A 72 -5.26 -17.43 -9.11
N TYR A 73 -5.00 -17.66 -7.83
CA TYR A 73 -5.44 -16.77 -6.77
C TYR A 73 -4.57 -15.52 -6.69
N ASP A 74 -3.26 -15.63 -6.81
CA ASP A 74 -2.34 -14.50 -6.81
C ASP A 74 -2.66 -13.53 -7.96
N MET A 75 -3.02 -14.05 -9.15
CA MET A 75 -3.51 -13.22 -10.25
C MET A 75 -4.82 -12.49 -9.90
N GLN A 76 -5.73 -13.12 -9.15
CA GLN A 76 -6.97 -12.50 -8.71
C GLN A 76 -6.71 -11.42 -7.64
N VAL A 77 -5.82 -11.69 -6.69
CA VAL A 77 -5.40 -10.71 -5.67
C VAL A 77 -4.73 -9.50 -6.33
N GLU A 78 -3.81 -9.73 -7.27
CA GLU A 78 -3.15 -8.65 -7.99
C GLU A 78 -4.16 -7.77 -8.74
N ARG A 79 -5.08 -8.41 -9.46
CA ARG A 79 -6.15 -7.72 -10.19
C ARG A 79 -7.04 -6.93 -9.25
N ALA A 80 -7.46 -7.51 -8.13
CA ALA A 80 -8.32 -6.85 -7.14
C ALA A 80 -7.64 -5.60 -6.56
N LYS A 81 -6.37 -5.70 -6.18
CA LYS A 81 -5.59 -4.57 -5.64
C LYS A 81 -5.41 -3.45 -6.65
N ARG A 82 -5.05 -3.78 -7.90
CA ARG A 82 -4.94 -2.77 -8.97
C ARG A 82 -6.27 -2.10 -9.26
N ALA A 83 -7.36 -2.87 -9.30
CA ALA A 83 -8.71 -2.33 -9.50
C ALA A 83 -9.12 -1.41 -8.34
N TRP A 84 -8.80 -1.79 -7.10
CA TRP A 84 -9.07 -0.97 -5.91
C TRP A 84 -8.36 0.39 -6.00
N LEU A 85 -7.08 0.42 -6.38
CA LEU A 85 -6.33 1.66 -6.59
C LEU A 85 -6.97 2.54 -7.68
N ALA A 86 -7.36 1.94 -8.81
CA ALA A 86 -8.00 2.66 -9.90
C ALA A 86 -9.38 3.21 -9.51
N GLN A 87 -10.13 2.49 -8.66
CA GLN A 87 -11.44 2.92 -8.17
C GLN A 87 -11.34 4.05 -7.16
N HIS A 88 -10.41 3.95 -6.20
CA HIS A 88 -10.36 4.85 -5.04
C HIS A 88 -9.42 6.04 -5.25
N LEU A 89 -8.40 5.91 -6.09
CA LEU A 89 -7.42 6.95 -6.40
C LEU A 89 -7.27 7.14 -7.93
N PRO A 90 -8.38 7.34 -8.69
CA PRO A 90 -8.36 7.38 -10.16
C PRO A 90 -7.53 8.53 -10.75
N SER A 91 -7.30 9.59 -9.97
CA SER A 91 -6.54 10.76 -10.40
C SER A 91 -5.07 10.73 -9.99
N VAL A 92 -4.61 9.62 -9.39
CA VAL A 92 -3.22 9.46 -8.94
C VAL A 92 -2.49 8.58 -9.96
N GLU A 93 -1.42 9.12 -10.54
CA GLU A 93 -0.54 8.35 -11.41
C GLU A 93 0.58 7.73 -10.55
N TRP A 94 0.55 6.41 -10.37
CA TRP A 94 1.56 5.72 -9.58
C TRP A 94 2.87 5.56 -10.37
N ASP A 95 3.99 5.99 -9.79
CA ASP A 95 5.32 5.84 -10.38
C ASP A 95 5.78 4.37 -10.40
N ASP A 96 5.34 3.58 -9.43
CA ASP A 96 5.61 2.14 -9.34
C ASP A 96 4.52 1.43 -8.54
N ILE A 97 4.16 0.22 -8.94
CA ILE A 97 3.23 -0.66 -8.22
C ILE A 97 3.84 -2.04 -8.15
N LYS A 98 4.27 -2.43 -6.95
CA LYS A 98 4.86 -3.72 -6.65
C LYS A 98 3.90 -4.55 -5.82
N ILE A 99 3.38 -5.61 -6.40
CA ILE A 99 2.60 -6.63 -5.70
C ILE A 99 3.44 -7.91 -5.75
N VAL A 100 3.98 -8.31 -4.59
CA VAL A 100 5.04 -9.33 -4.51
C VAL A 100 4.62 -10.49 -3.60
N PRO A 101 5.25 -11.68 -3.67
CA PRO A 101 4.88 -12.80 -2.81
C PRO A 101 4.89 -12.44 -1.31
N TYR A 102 3.99 -13.06 -0.55
CA TYR A 102 3.89 -12.84 0.90
C TYR A 102 5.23 -13.09 1.61
N GLY A 103 5.57 -12.21 2.55
CA GLY A 103 6.83 -12.28 3.31
C GLY A 103 8.07 -11.78 2.54
N THR A 104 7.93 -11.29 1.31
CA THR A 104 9.04 -10.67 0.58
C THR A 104 9.51 -9.42 1.34
N PRO A 105 10.79 -9.33 1.75
CA PRO A 105 11.28 -8.15 2.47
C PRO A 105 11.17 -6.87 1.62
N LYS A 106 10.24 -5.98 1.96
CA LYS A 106 9.87 -4.82 1.13
C LYS A 106 11.05 -3.91 0.81
N TYR A 107 11.94 -3.69 1.79
CA TYR A 107 13.15 -2.87 1.62
C TYR A 107 14.08 -3.38 0.51
N ARG A 108 14.08 -4.69 0.21
CA ARG A 108 14.94 -5.26 -0.85
C ARG A 108 14.42 -4.98 -2.26
N VAL A 109 13.12 -4.80 -2.42
CA VAL A 109 12.49 -4.64 -3.74
C VAL A 109 12.15 -3.19 -4.08
N CYS A 110 11.99 -2.32 -3.08
CA CYS A 110 11.53 -0.94 -3.26
C CYS A 110 12.68 0.09 -3.39
N GLY A 111 13.86 -0.23 -2.87
CA GLY A 111 14.95 0.73 -2.70
C GLY A 111 14.72 1.61 -1.47
N ASN A 112 15.16 2.87 -1.53
CA ASN A 112 15.15 3.77 -0.37
C ASN A 112 13.99 4.78 -0.40
N GLY A 113 13.63 5.32 0.77
CA GLY A 113 12.66 6.41 0.90
C GLY A 113 11.80 6.35 2.16
N ILE A 114 10.58 6.86 2.04
CA ILE A 114 9.55 6.80 3.09
C ILE A 114 8.66 5.58 2.85
N LEU A 115 8.31 4.85 3.90
CA LEU A 115 7.31 3.77 3.87
C LEU A 115 6.18 4.07 4.85
N PHE A 116 4.95 3.82 4.43
CA PHE A 116 3.80 3.67 5.33
C PHE A 116 3.34 2.21 5.30
N ASP A 117 3.32 1.56 6.46
CA ASP A 117 3.04 0.13 6.61
C ASP A 117 2.48 -0.15 8.00
N ASP A 118 1.44 -0.96 8.09
CA ASP A 118 0.80 -1.34 9.34
C ASP A 118 1.60 -2.40 10.11
N GLU A 119 2.45 -3.18 9.45
CA GLU A 119 3.24 -4.23 10.08
C GLU A 119 4.56 -3.68 10.67
N GLU A 120 4.68 -3.74 12.00
CA GLU A 120 5.84 -3.24 12.76
C GLU A 120 7.18 -3.76 12.22
N ARG A 121 7.25 -5.06 11.92
CA ARG A 121 8.47 -5.67 11.38
C ARG A 121 8.90 -5.05 10.05
N ASN A 122 7.96 -4.76 9.15
CA ASN A 122 8.27 -4.12 7.87
C ASN A 122 8.83 -2.71 8.12
N ARG A 123 8.27 -1.97 9.08
CA ARG A 123 8.75 -0.65 9.48
C ARG A 123 10.16 -0.71 10.08
N ASP A 124 10.42 -1.63 10.99
CA ASP A 124 11.73 -1.81 11.63
C ASP A 124 12.81 -2.15 10.61
N ASP A 125 12.55 -3.11 9.74
CA ASP A 125 13.47 -3.49 8.67
C ASP A 125 13.69 -2.31 7.71
N TRP A 126 12.65 -1.55 7.39
CA TRP A 126 12.79 -0.38 6.53
C TRP A 126 13.62 0.74 7.18
N ASN A 127 13.39 1.03 8.46
CA ASN A 127 14.16 2.01 9.23
C ASN A 127 15.65 1.64 9.28
N LYS A 128 15.94 0.33 9.34
CA LYS A 128 17.31 -0.18 9.39
C LYS A 128 18.02 -0.13 8.04
N PHE A 129 17.32 -0.34 6.93
CA PHE A 129 17.95 -0.64 5.64
C PHE A 129 17.59 0.29 4.48
N ALA A 130 16.44 0.97 4.50
CA ALA A 130 15.90 1.67 3.33
C ALA A 130 15.48 3.13 3.58
N GLY A 131 15.30 3.57 4.83
CA GLY A 131 15.01 4.98 5.10
C GLY A 131 14.18 5.17 6.36
N THR A 132 13.01 5.78 6.23
CA THR A 132 12.13 6.07 7.37
C THR A 132 10.75 5.47 7.11
N ALA A 133 10.24 4.74 8.09
CA ALA A 133 8.92 4.15 8.03
C ALA A 133 8.01 4.70 9.13
N PHE A 134 6.72 4.81 8.82
CA PHE A 134 5.69 5.36 9.70
C PHE A 134 4.46 4.44 9.72
N GLU A 135 3.72 4.51 10.82
CA GLU A 135 2.40 3.89 10.92
C GLU A 135 1.38 4.59 10.00
N PRO A 136 0.30 3.90 9.58
CA PRO A 136 -0.72 4.48 8.70
C PRO A 136 -1.37 5.76 9.26
N CYS A 137 -1.49 5.87 10.58
CA CYS A 137 -2.06 7.05 11.24
C CYS A 137 -1.27 8.36 10.98
N HIS A 138 0.01 8.26 10.63
CA HIS A 138 0.87 9.41 10.35
C HIS A 138 0.87 9.86 8.88
N ILE A 139 0.17 9.16 7.98
CA ILE A 139 0.14 9.49 6.55
C ILE A 139 -0.21 10.97 6.32
N SER A 140 -1.32 11.43 6.90
CA SER A 140 -1.80 12.81 6.64
C SER A 140 -0.82 13.87 7.13
N GLU A 141 -0.20 13.65 8.30
CA GLU A 141 0.76 14.55 8.92
C GLU A 141 2.05 14.63 8.10
N VAL A 142 2.67 13.49 7.80
CA VAL A 142 3.93 13.41 7.06
C VAL A 142 3.77 13.98 5.65
N LEU A 143 2.67 13.65 4.95
CA LEU A 143 2.42 14.21 3.62
C LEU A 143 2.15 15.71 3.67
N SER A 144 1.60 16.25 4.76
CA SER A 144 1.45 17.70 4.92
C SER A 144 2.81 18.38 5.03
N LEU A 145 3.75 17.83 5.81
CA LEU A 145 5.10 18.39 5.97
C LEU A 145 5.87 18.44 4.65
N LEU A 146 5.69 17.45 3.77
CA LEU A 146 6.33 17.41 2.45
C LEU A 146 5.70 18.38 1.43
N ASN A 147 4.48 18.86 1.71
CA ASN A 147 3.78 19.83 0.87
C ASN A 147 4.14 21.29 1.18
N HIS A 148 4.72 21.57 2.35
CA HIS A 148 5.36 22.85 2.65
C HIS A 148 6.79 22.94 2.10
#